data_AF-A0A081D7C4-F1
#
_entry.id   AF-A0A081D7C4-F1
#
_cell.length_a   1.000
_cell.length_b   1.000
_cell.length_c   1.000
_cell.angle_alpha   90.00
_cell.angle_beta   90.00
_cell.angle_gamma   90.00
#
_symmetry.space_group_name_H-M   'P 1'
#
loop_
_entity.id
_entity.type
_entity.pdbx_description
1 polymer ?
#
loop_
_entity_poly.entity_id
_entity_poly.type
_entity_poly.pdbx_seq_one_letter_code
_entity_poly.pdbx_strand_id
1 'polypeptide(L)'
;MGYTIPISFKSNWIAYQKRASKEWRYTEWNDMHQAYRLYTLALAGAPDLSSMNRLRETRNLSNESKLRLAAAYALVGQQKAANELVSNSNIDFKPSRYDYRTYGSPQRNRAMALETMILLKENSKARNLVEDLAKGLDSQKYYSTQETAYSLLAISKYADFIGGKGIDVSYSFKGNSTSVSSGKSLASRDLEIDTQETSISVTNNGENSIFITTATTGKLPVGEEKAVKSKLSAIVSYTDSNGKAIDMNNIIQGTEITAKVIITNTTGLYVNDIALSQILPSGWEIVNTRFTEYGDNTSNKAEYTDIRDDRVNYYFSLQANKSITFETVINASYLGNYYLPGIQCEAMYDNEYIVRNKGQWVEIKR
;
A
#
# COMPACT_ATOMS: atom_id res chain seq x y z
N MET A 1 4.80 -18.83 -12.18
CA MET A 1 3.59 -18.05 -12.51
C MET A 1 3.50 -17.96 -14.04
N GLY A 2 2.81 -18.90 -14.70
CA GLY A 2 2.77 -19.05 -16.17
C GLY A 2 1.81 -18.08 -16.87
N TYR A 3 1.81 -16.81 -16.47
CA TYR A 3 0.97 -15.79 -17.11
C TYR A 3 1.56 -15.41 -18.47
N THR A 4 0.70 -15.34 -19.48
CA THR A 4 1.10 -14.91 -20.82
C THR A 4 1.18 -13.39 -20.85
N ILE A 5 2.31 -12.86 -21.29
CA ILE A 5 2.50 -11.44 -21.60
C ILE A 5 2.56 -11.27 -23.13
N PRO A 6 2.20 -10.09 -23.67
CA PRO A 6 2.39 -9.83 -25.09
C PRO A 6 3.85 -10.08 -25.51
N ILE A 7 4.03 -10.74 -26.65
CA ILE A 7 5.32 -11.29 -27.11
C ILE A 7 6.44 -10.23 -27.10
N SER A 8 6.13 -9.00 -27.50
CA SER A 8 7.10 -7.89 -27.58
C SER A 8 7.25 -7.08 -26.29
N PHE A 9 6.41 -7.31 -25.27
CA PHE A 9 6.39 -6.47 -24.07
C PHE A 9 7.73 -6.54 -23.32
N LYS A 10 8.21 -7.77 -23.04
CA LYS A 10 9.47 -7.97 -22.30
C LYS A 10 10.68 -7.46 -23.10
N SER A 11 10.75 -7.72 -24.40
CA SER A 11 11.87 -7.28 -25.24
C SER A 11 11.93 -5.75 -25.35
N ASN A 12 10.79 -5.09 -25.55
CA ASN A 12 10.70 -3.63 -25.59
C ASN A 12 11.07 -3.00 -24.24
N TRP A 13 10.60 -3.58 -23.14
CA TRP A 13 10.97 -3.12 -21.79
C TRP A 13 12.49 -3.28 -21.54
N ILE A 14 13.10 -4.42 -21.90
CA ILE A 14 14.56 -4.62 -21.78
C ILE A 14 15.31 -3.58 -22.62
N ALA A 15 14.90 -3.35 -23.86
CA ALA A 15 15.53 -2.37 -24.75
C ALA A 15 15.48 -0.96 -24.16
N TYR A 16 14.31 -0.55 -23.65
CA TYR A 16 14.14 0.72 -22.95
C TYR A 16 15.03 0.83 -21.72
N GLN A 17 15.03 -0.18 -20.83
CA GLN A 17 15.83 -0.14 -19.61
C GLN A 17 17.33 -0.13 -19.91
N LYS A 18 17.82 -0.84 -20.93
CA LYS A 18 19.23 -0.78 -21.36
C LYS A 18 19.62 0.56 -21.95
N ARG A 19 18.72 1.24 -22.65
CA ARG A 19 18.98 2.61 -23.13
C ARG A 19 19.04 3.57 -21.95
N ALA A 20 18.03 3.55 -21.09
CA ALA A 20 17.96 4.40 -19.91
C ALA A 20 19.12 4.15 -18.92
N SER A 21 19.60 2.91 -18.77
CA SER A 21 20.75 2.61 -17.92
C SER A 21 22.03 3.25 -18.43
N LYS A 22 22.25 3.27 -19.74
CA LYS A 22 23.42 3.87 -20.40
C LYS A 22 23.36 5.40 -20.40
N GLU A 23 22.19 5.96 -20.66
CA GLU A 23 21.94 7.40 -20.70
C GLU A 23 21.92 8.05 -19.30
N TRP A 24 21.76 7.25 -18.24
CA TRP A 24 21.74 7.76 -16.88
C TRP A 24 22.93 8.68 -16.56
N ARG A 25 22.63 9.76 -15.86
CA ARG A 25 23.57 10.74 -15.31
C ARG A 25 23.26 10.90 -13.83
N TYR A 26 24.29 10.88 -13.00
CA TYR A 26 24.12 10.97 -11.56
C TYR A 26 23.51 12.32 -11.16
N THR A 27 22.49 12.25 -10.30
CA THR A 27 22.03 13.35 -9.46
C THR A 27 21.87 12.80 -8.04
N GLU A 28 21.85 13.67 -7.04
CA GLU A 28 21.81 13.28 -5.61
C GLU A 28 20.61 12.41 -5.21
N TRP A 29 19.64 12.21 -6.10
CA TRP A 29 18.35 11.59 -5.80
C TRP A 29 17.98 10.42 -6.72
N ASN A 30 18.81 10.11 -7.72
CA ASN A 30 18.42 9.20 -8.81
C ASN A 30 19.21 7.90 -8.90
N ASP A 31 20.15 7.69 -7.98
CA ASP A 31 20.98 6.51 -7.88
C ASP A 31 20.14 5.24 -7.60
N MET A 32 19.12 5.35 -6.73
CA MET A 32 18.25 4.21 -6.40
C MET A 32 17.42 3.76 -7.61
N HIS A 33 16.95 4.71 -8.45
CA HIS A 33 16.27 4.38 -9.70
C HIS A 33 17.18 3.60 -10.65
N GLN A 34 18.46 3.98 -10.72
CA GLN A 34 19.45 3.28 -11.53
C GLN A 34 19.79 1.91 -10.95
N ALA A 35 20.01 1.79 -9.63
CA ALA A 35 20.28 0.51 -8.98
C ALA A 35 19.11 -0.47 -9.18
N TYR A 36 17.87 0.00 -9.03
CA TYR A 36 16.68 -0.81 -9.24
C TYR A 36 16.50 -1.23 -10.72
N ARG A 37 16.79 -0.34 -11.67
CA ARG A 37 16.84 -0.66 -13.10
C ARG A 37 17.86 -1.76 -13.41
N LEU A 38 19.08 -1.64 -12.89
CA LEU A 38 20.14 -2.62 -13.11
C LEU A 38 19.82 -3.97 -12.49
N TYR A 39 19.23 -3.98 -11.29
CA TYR A 39 18.71 -5.18 -10.65
C TYR A 39 17.64 -5.87 -11.52
N THR A 40 16.65 -5.13 -12.00
CA THR A 40 15.56 -5.73 -12.79
C THR A 40 16.04 -6.23 -14.16
N LEU A 41 17.03 -5.57 -14.77
CA LEU A 41 17.74 -6.07 -15.95
C LEU A 41 18.48 -7.39 -15.67
N ALA A 42 19.19 -7.48 -14.54
CA ALA A 42 19.87 -8.71 -14.11
C ALA A 42 18.86 -9.84 -13.85
N LEU A 43 17.76 -9.55 -13.15
CA LEU A 43 16.68 -10.50 -12.89
C LEU A 43 16.01 -11.00 -14.18
N ALA A 44 15.92 -10.14 -15.20
CA ALA A 44 15.39 -10.50 -16.52
C ALA A 44 16.35 -11.35 -17.37
N GLY A 45 17.58 -11.62 -16.89
CA GLY A 45 18.63 -12.32 -17.62
C GLY A 45 19.33 -11.46 -18.68
N ALA A 46 19.21 -10.13 -18.60
CA ALA A 46 19.75 -9.19 -19.57
C ALA A 46 20.60 -8.08 -18.91
N PRO A 47 21.61 -8.43 -18.09
CA PRO A 47 22.36 -7.45 -17.33
C PRO A 47 23.14 -6.46 -18.21
N ASP A 48 23.38 -5.26 -17.67
CA ASP A 48 24.22 -4.23 -18.27
C ASP A 48 25.43 -3.99 -17.36
N LEU A 49 26.43 -4.88 -17.45
CA LEU A 49 27.60 -4.89 -16.58
C LEU A 49 28.39 -3.57 -16.64
N SER A 50 28.47 -2.94 -17.81
CA SER A 50 29.13 -1.65 -17.97
C SER A 50 28.44 -0.56 -17.13
N SER A 51 27.11 -0.50 -17.19
CA SER A 51 26.34 0.44 -16.36
C SER A 51 26.35 0.09 -14.88
N MET A 52 26.42 -1.21 -14.52
CA MET A 52 26.61 -1.66 -13.13
C MET A 52 27.95 -1.20 -12.57
N ASN A 53 29.05 -1.42 -13.30
CA ASN A 53 30.37 -0.97 -12.89
C ASN A 53 30.42 0.56 -12.80
N ARG A 54 29.85 1.28 -13.78
CA ARG A 54 29.76 2.74 -13.72
C ARG A 54 29.02 3.23 -12.47
N LEU A 55 27.90 2.59 -12.11
CA LEU A 55 27.18 2.95 -10.90
C LEU A 55 28.03 2.67 -9.66
N ARG A 56 28.69 1.50 -9.59
CA ARG A 56 29.56 1.12 -8.46
C ARG A 56 30.69 2.13 -8.22
N GLU A 57 31.28 2.67 -9.27
CA GLU A 57 32.36 3.69 -9.19
C GLU A 57 31.84 5.11 -8.91
N THR A 58 30.51 5.31 -8.82
CA THR A 58 29.92 6.62 -8.52
C THR A 58 30.13 6.95 -7.04
N ARG A 59 30.61 8.17 -6.76
CA ARG A 59 30.79 8.65 -5.38
C ARG A 59 29.43 8.89 -4.72
N ASN A 60 29.37 8.71 -3.40
CA ASN A 60 28.20 9.04 -2.57
C ASN A 60 26.90 8.26 -2.91
N LEU A 61 27.01 7.01 -3.37
CA LEU A 61 25.84 6.13 -3.49
C LEU A 61 25.10 6.03 -2.15
N SER A 62 23.78 6.15 -2.20
CA SER A 62 22.91 5.87 -1.06
C SER A 62 23.04 4.42 -0.61
N ASN A 63 22.68 4.19 0.64
CA ASN A 63 22.76 2.89 1.27
C ASN A 63 21.91 1.84 0.53
N GLU A 64 20.69 2.23 0.16
CA GLU A 64 19.72 1.43 -0.59
C GLU A 64 20.25 1.06 -1.97
N SER A 65 20.87 2.01 -2.67
CA SER A 65 21.48 1.78 -3.99
C SER A 65 22.60 0.75 -3.92
N LYS A 66 23.48 0.82 -2.90
CA LYS A 66 24.55 -0.17 -2.71
C LYS A 66 24.00 -1.58 -2.54
N LEU A 67 23.01 -1.73 -1.65
CA LEU A 67 22.38 -3.03 -1.39
C LEU A 67 21.63 -3.56 -2.61
N ARG A 68 20.96 -2.70 -3.36
CA ARG A 68 20.22 -3.13 -4.56
C ARG A 68 21.14 -3.46 -5.73
N LEU A 69 22.23 -2.71 -5.89
CA LEU A 69 23.28 -3.02 -6.87
C LEU A 69 24.03 -4.31 -6.49
N ALA A 70 24.25 -4.57 -5.19
CA ALA A 70 24.81 -5.83 -4.72
C ALA A 70 23.93 -7.03 -5.13
N ALA A 71 22.61 -6.93 -4.98
CA ALA A 71 21.69 -7.96 -5.46
C ALA A 71 21.80 -8.17 -6.98
N ALA A 72 21.96 -7.09 -7.76
CA ALA A 72 22.18 -7.19 -9.20
C ALA A 72 23.48 -7.95 -9.54
N TYR A 73 24.58 -7.67 -8.84
CA TYR A 73 25.84 -8.40 -8.99
C TYR A 73 25.72 -9.87 -8.56
N ALA A 74 25.02 -10.15 -7.46
CA ALA A 74 24.80 -11.50 -6.97
C ALA A 74 24.01 -12.35 -8.00
N LEU A 75 22.98 -11.78 -8.63
CA LEU A 75 22.19 -12.44 -9.68
C LEU A 75 23.01 -12.85 -10.90
N VAL A 76 24.07 -12.10 -11.22
CA VAL A 76 24.96 -12.38 -12.37
C VAL A 76 26.23 -13.14 -11.96
N GLY A 77 26.30 -13.66 -10.74
CA GLY A 77 27.41 -14.47 -10.24
C GLY A 77 28.66 -13.68 -9.81
N GLN A 78 28.60 -12.34 -9.76
CA GLN A 78 29.72 -11.47 -9.39
C GLN A 78 29.79 -11.25 -7.88
N GLN A 79 29.99 -12.34 -7.14
CA GLN A 79 29.91 -12.37 -5.67
C GLN A 79 30.88 -11.40 -4.97
N LYS A 80 32.11 -11.26 -5.49
CA LYS A 80 33.11 -10.35 -4.90
C LYS A 80 32.64 -8.88 -4.92
N ALA A 81 32.14 -8.42 -6.05
CA ALA A 81 31.62 -7.05 -6.20
C ALA A 81 30.37 -6.82 -5.34
N ALA A 82 29.51 -7.83 -5.22
CA ALA A 82 28.33 -7.75 -4.38
C ALA A 82 28.68 -7.66 -2.88
N ASN A 83 29.61 -8.50 -2.41
CA ASN A 83 30.07 -8.49 -1.01
C ASN A 83 30.80 -7.19 -0.65
N GLU A 84 31.58 -6.62 -1.57
CA GLU A 84 32.21 -5.31 -1.37
C GLU A 84 31.18 -4.20 -1.15
N LEU A 85 30.10 -4.18 -1.94
CA LEU A 85 29.01 -3.22 -1.77
C LEU A 85 28.27 -3.42 -0.44
N VAL A 86 28.01 -4.67 -0.05
CA VAL A 86 27.34 -5.00 1.22
C VAL A 86 28.19 -4.59 2.42
N SER A 87 29.50 -4.85 2.40
CA SER A 87 30.41 -4.46 3.48
C SER A 87 30.50 -2.94 3.67
N ASN A 88 30.18 -2.16 2.63
CA ASN A 88 30.13 -0.70 2.65
C ASN A 88 28.70 -0.14 2.80
N SER A 89 27.75 -0.97 3.27
CA SER A 89 26.35 -0.63 3.48
C SER A 89 25.91 -0.97 4.91
N ASN A 90 24.72 -0.52 5.27
CA ASN A 90 24.07 -0.73 6.55
C ASN A 90 22.68 -1.37 6.35
N ILE A 91 22.31 -2.32 7.20
CA ILE A 91 20.98 -2.95 7.19
C ILE A 91 20.04 -2.33 8.25
N ASP A 92 20.55 -1.43 9.10
CA ASP A 92 19.77 -0.68 10.08
C ASP A 92 19.22 0.61 9.48
N PHE A 93 18.10 0.50 8.78
CA PHE A 93 17.47 1.63 8.10
C PHE A 93 16.76 2.58 9.07
N LYS A 94 16.92 3.88 8.82
CA LYS A 94 16.24 4.98 9.50
C LYS A 94 15.37 5.76 8.52
N PRO A 95 14.25 6.36 8.96
CA PRO A 95 13.42 7.20 8.09
C PRO A 95 14.26 8.30 7.43
N SER A 96 14.07 8.51 6.14
CA SER A 96 14.77 9.54 5.36
C SER A 96 13.78 10.49 4.72
N ARG A 97 14.09 11.79 4.71
CA ARG A 97 13.28 12.80 4.01
C ARG A 97 13.18 12.53 2.51
N TYR A 98 14.06 11.72 1.92
CA TYR A 98 14.05 11.41 0.47
C TYR A 98 13.25 10.16 0.11
N ASP A 99 12.74 9.43 1.11
CA ASP A 99 11.99 8.20 0.92
C ASP A 99 10.78 8.41 -0.01
N TYR A 100 10.10 9.56 0.08
CA TYR A 100 8.92 9.87 -0.77
C TYR A 100 9.18 9.74 -2.27
N ARG A 101 10.40 10.04 -2.76
CA ARG A 101 10.72 10.00 -4.21
C ARG A 101 10.79 8.58 -4.76
N THR A 102 11.02 7.60 -3.90
CA THR A 102 11.19 6.20 -4.30
C THR A 102 10.13 5.31 -3.67
N TYR A 103 9.09 5.90 -3.05
CA TYR A 103 8.14 5.19 -2.19
C TYR A 103 8.88 4.30 -1.17
N GLY A 104 9.93 4.87 -0.59
CA GLY A 104 10.82 4.24 0.37
C GLY A 104 10.27 4.26 1.78
N SER A 105 10.79 3.34 2.58
CA SER A 105 10.67 3.39 4.02
C SER A 105 11.68 2.42 4.63
N PRO A 106 11.97 2.53 5.94
CA PRO A 106 12.80 1.55 6.62
C PRO A 106 12.31 0.09 6.45
N GLN A 107 11.00 -0.14 6.46
CA GLN A 107 10.43 -1.48 6.27
C GLN A 107 10.68 -1.98 4.84
N ARG A 108 10.36 -1.16 3.83
CA ARG A 108 10.56 -1.50 2.42
C ARG A 108 12.04 -1.74 2.10
N ASN A 109 12.93 -0.95 2.68
CA ASN A 109 14.37 -1.07 2.46
C ASN A 109 14.95 -2.31 3.14
N ARG A 110 14.49 -2.67 4.36
CA ARG A 110 14.83 -3.96 5.00
C ARG A 110 14.42 -5.16 4.14
N ALA A 111 13.23 -5.12 3.55
CA ALA A 111 12.75 -6.18 2.66
C ALA A 111 13.65 -6.34 1.42
N MET A 112 14.05 -5.24 0.77
CA MET A 112 15.01 -5.30 -0.33
C MET A 112 16.39 -5.80 0.11
N ALA A 113 16.86 -5.41 1.30
CA ALA A 113 18.12 -5.89 1.86
C ALA A 113 18.07 -7.40 2.14
N LEU A 114 16.92 -7.91 2.61
CA LEU A 114 16.71 -9.35 2.83
C LEU A 114 16.85 -10.12 1.52
N GLU A 115 16.26 -9.63 0.42
CA GLU A 115 16.48 -10.23 -0.91
C GLU A 115 17.97 -10.28 -1.28
N THR A 116 18.72 -9.21 -1.00
CA THR A 116 20.18 -9.18 -1.23
C THR A 116 20.90 -10.23 -0.39
N MET A 117 20.60 -10.33 0.91
CA MET A 117 21.25 -11.30 1.80
C MET A 117 20.94 -12.75 1.39
N ILE A 118 19.72 -13.03 0.94
CA ILE A 118 19.32 -14.34 0.39
C ILE A 118 20.17 -14.69 -0.84
N LEU A 119 20.32 -13.75 -1.79
CA LEU A 119 21.11 -13.97 -3.00
C LEU A 119 22.61 -14.21 -2.72
N LEU A 120 23.12 -13.62 -1.64
CA LEU A 120 24.50 -13.80 -1.16
C LEU A 120 24.67 -15.01 -0.23
N LYS A 121 23.58 -15.68 0.14
CA LYS A 121 23.56 -16.78 1.11
C LYS A 121 24.08 -16.37 2.50
N GLU A 122 23.84 -15.12 2.89
CA GLU A 122 24.22 -14.54 4.19
C GLU A 122 23.18 -14.90 5.27
N ASN A 123 23.21 -16.15 5.74
CA ASN A 123 22.18 -16.74 6.62
C ASN A 123 21.85 -15.89 7.87
N SER A 124 22.89 -15.43 8.59
CA SER A 124 22.70 -14.69 9.85
C SER A 124 22.03 -13.33 9.62
N LYS A 125 22.50 -12.56 8.63
CA LYS A 125 21.91 -11.26 8.27
C LYS A 125 20.50 -11.40 7.71
N ALA A 126 20.26 -12.42 6.89
CA ALA A 126 18.93 -12.73 6.37
C ALA A 126 17.95 -13.06 7.50
N ARG A 127 18.38 -13.84 8.50
CA ARG A 127 17.57 -14.16 9.68
C ARG A 127 17.20 -12.91 10.49
N ASN A 128 18.17 -12.03 10.78
CA ASN A 128 17.88 -10.81 11.53
C ASN A 128 16.86 -9.92 10.79
N LEU A 129 17.04 -9.76 9.47
CA LEU A 129 16.15 -8.94 8.65
C LEU A 129 14.73 -9.52 8.57
N VAL A 130 14.56 -10.83 8.43
CA VAL A 130 13.23 -11.44 8.37
C VAL A 130 12.50 -11.33 9.72
N GLU A 131 13.22 -11.47 10.84
CA GLU A 131 12.64 -11.33 12.18
C GLU A 131 12.17 -9.89 12.42
N ASP A 132 12.96 -8.89 12.02
CA ASP A 132 12.57 -7.48 12.11
C ASP A 132 11.37 -7.14 11.21
N LEU A 133 11.35 -7.68 9.99
CA LEU A 133 10.21 -7.50 9.08
C LEU A 133 8.94 -8.11 9.64
N ALA A 134 9.02 -9.32 10.18
CA ALA A 134 7.89 -10.03 10.79
C ALA A 134 7.36 -9.30 12.02
N LYS A 135 8.24 -8.87 12.94
CA LYS A 135 7.85 -8.03 14.10
C LYS A 135 7.19 -6.74 13.67
N GLY A 136 7.68 -6.13 12.59
CA GLY A 136 7.05 -4.98 11.97
C GLY A 136 5.61 -5.28 11.56
N LEU A 137 5.42 -6.28 10.69
CA LEU A 137 4.10 -6.66 10.16
C LEU A 137 3.10 -7.13 11.24
N ASP A 138 3.59 -7.69 12.35
CA ASP A 138 2.76 -8.13 13.48
C ASP A 138 2.36 -6.96 14.41
N SER A 139 2.98 -5.79 14.27
CA SER A 139 2.67 -4.62 15.08
C SER A 139 1.33 -3.97 14.67
N GLN A 140 0.78 -3.15 15.56
CA GLN A 140 -0.42 -2.32 15.27
C GLN A 140 -0.13 -1.12 14.35
N LYS A 141 1.06 -1.08 13.73
CA LYS A 141 1.47 0.01 12.84
C LYS A 141 0.85 -0.20 11.45
N TYR A 142 0.39 0.88 10.85
CA TYR A 142 0.01 0.88 9.44
C TYR A 142 1.25 0.67 8.54
N TYR A 143 1.08 -0.13 7.51
CA TYR A 143 2.03 -0.28 6.41
C TYR A 143 1.34 0.03 5.09
N SER A 144 2.04 0.80 4.26
CA SER A 144 1.63 1.07 2.89
C SER A 144 1.68 -0.19 2.02
N THR A 145 0.99 -0.17 0.88
CA THR A 145 1.01 -1.29 -0.08
C THR A 145 2.43 -1.70 -0.49
N GLN A 146 3.33 -0.73 -0.65
CA GLN A 146 4.74 -0.98 -0.99
C GLN A 146 5.45 -1.75 0.12
N GLU A 147 5.30 -1.31 1.37
CA GLU A 147 5.93 -1.94 2.53
C GLU A 147 5.42 -3.36 2.72
N THR A 148 4.11 -3.56 2.66
CA THR A 148 3.49 -4.87 2.80
C THR A 148 3.91 -5.81 1.65
N ALA A 149 3.82 -5.36 0.39
CA ALA A 149 4.15 -6.19 -0.76
C ALA A 149 5.63 -6.61 -0.77
N TYR A 150 6.56 -5.69 -0.53
CA TYR A 150 7.98 -6.02 -0.46
C TYR A 150 8.30 -6.93 0.72
N SER A 151 7.70 -6.69 1.89
CA SER A 151 7.92 -7.53 3.07
C SER A 151 7.45 -8.96 2.82
N LEU A 152 6.23 -9.14 2.30
CA LEU A 152 5.68 -10.46 1.98
C LEU A 152 6.49 -11.17 0.90
N LEU A 153 6.92 -10.45 -0.15
CA LEU A 153 7.79 -11.01 -1.18
C LEU A 153 9.13 -11.48 -0.60
N ALA A 154 9.79 -10.65 0.20
CA ALA A 154 11.10 -10.98 0.78
C ALA A 154 11.00 -12.14 1.78
N ILE A 155 9.95 -12.18 2.62
CA ILE A 155 9.68 -13.29 3.54
C ILE A 155 9.40 -14.58 2.77
N SER A 156 8.63 -14.52 1.67
CA SER A 156 8.38 -15.71 0.83
C SER A 156 9.68 -16.28 0.24
N LYS A 157 10.55 -15.41 -0.27
CA LYS A 157 11.88 -15.80 -0.77
C LYS A 157 12.77 -16.36 0.34
N TYR A 158 12.68 -15.81 1.55
CA TYR A 158 13.40 -16.34 2.71
C TYR A 158 12.91 -17.74 3.07
N ALA A 159 11.59 -17.96 3.10
CA ALA A 159 10.99 -19.26 3.37
C ALA A 159 11.43 -20.31 2.33
N ASP A 160 11.51 -19.94 1.05
CA ASP A 160 12.06 -20.80 0.00
C ASP A 160 13.57 -21.06 0.20
N PHE A 161 14.33 -20.03 0.61
CA PHE A 161 15.77 -20.09 0.83
C PHE A 161 16.18 -21.03 1.98
N ILE A 162 15.48 -20.96 3.11
CA ILE A 162 15.73 -21.86 4.25
C ILE A 162 15.18 -23.28 4.01
N GLY A 163 14.31 -23.44 3.01
CA GLY A 163 13.64 -24.69 2.67
C GLY A 163 12.43 -25.00 3.56
N GLY A 164 11.50 -25.79 3.02
CA GLY A 164 10.31 -26.27 3.73
C GLY A 164 10.52 -27.68 4.24
N LYS A 165 10.76 -27.84 5.56
CA LYS A 165 10.51 -29.12 6.24
C LYS A 165 9.00 -29.48 6.27
N GLY A 166 8.17 -28.57 5.76
CA GLY A 166 6.72 -28.69 5.78
C GLY A 166 6.12 -28.20 7.09
N ILE A 167 4.82 -28.44 7.22
CA ILE A 167 4.03 -28.20 8.41
C ILE A 167 3.41 -29.55 8.76
N ASP A 168 3.60 -29.98 10.00
CA ASP A 168 2.86 -31.10 10.60
C ASP A 168 2.37 -30.66 11.98
N VAL A 169 1.08 -30.34 12.03
CA VAL A 169 0.45 -29.73 13.20
C VAL A 169 -0.91 -30.37 13.41
N SER A 170 -1.28 -30.58 14.67
CA SER A 170 -2.67 -30.85 15.05
C SER A 170 -3.19 -29.72 15.91
N TYR A 171 -4.40 -29.22 15.62
CA TYR A 171 -5.05 -28.20 16.44
C TYR A 171 -6.43 -28.65 16.91
N SER A 172 -6.86 -28.12 18.06
CA SER A 172 -8.20 -28.31 18.61
C SER A 172 -8.89 -26.96 18.73
N PHE A 173 -10.10 -26.88 18.20
CA PHE A 173 -10.99 -25.71 18.30
C PHE A 173 -12.40 -26.19 18.62
N LYS A 174 -13.02 -25.65 19.68
CA LYS A 174 -14.34 -26.07 20.17
C LYS A 174 -14.48 -27.59 20.41
N GLY A 175 -13.39 -28.23 20.85
CA GLY A 175 -13.34 -29.68 21.06
C GLY A 175 -13.18 -30.51 19.78
N ASN A 176 -13.23 -29.90 18.60
CA ASN A 176 -12.94 -30.57 17.33
C ASN A 176 -11.44 -30.53 17.04
N SER A 177 -10.84 -31.71 16.87
CA SER A 177 -9.43 -31.84 16.49
C SER A 177 -9.26 -31.95 14.98
N THR A 178 -8.30 -31.24 14.43
CA THR A 178 -7.94 -31.25 13.00
C THR A 178 -6.43 -31.37 12.85
N SER A 179 -5.98 -32.27 11.97
CA SER A 179 -4.57 -32.41 11.60
C SER A 179 -4.29 -31.72 10.28
N VAL A 180 -3.14 -31.05 10.19
CA VAL A 180 -2.65 -30.31 9.02
C VAL A 180 -1.26 -30.81 8.70
N SER A 181 -1.14 -31.50 7.56
CA SER A 181 0.14 -31.90 6.97
C SER A 181 0.32 -31.24 5.60
N SER A 182 1.46 -30.61 5.37
CA SER A 182 1.77 -29.91 4.12
C SER A 182 3.28 -29.86 3.88
N GLY A 183 3.74 -30.10 2.66
CA GLY A 183 5.14 -29.86 2.27
C GLY A 183 5.49 -28.38 2.08
N LYS A 184 4.52 -27.46 2.21
CA LYS A 184 4.72 -26.01 2.08
C LYS A 184 5.00 -25.36 3.43
N SER A 185 5.67 -24.21 3.40
CA SER A 185 5.98 -23.41 4.60
C SER A 185 4.79 -22.59 5.14
N LEU A 186 3.60 -22.68 4.53
CA LEU A 186 2.38 -22.00 4.97
C LEU A 186 1.16 -22.91 4.83
N ALA A 187 0.31 -22.91 5.86
CA ALA A 187 -1.02 -23.51 5.85
C ALA A 187 -2.01 -22.54 6.50
N SER A 188 -3.06 -22.17 5.76
CA SER A 188 -4.16 -21.33 6.27
C SER A 188 -5.41 -22.16 6.47
N ARG A 189 -6.15 -21.91 7.54
CA ARG A 189 -7.44 -22.55 7.85
C ARG A 189 -8.39 -21.48 8.36
N ASP A 190 -9.57 -21.45 7.78
CA ASP A 190 -10.65 -20.63 8.31
C ASP A 190 -11.16 -21.26 9.60
N LEU A 191 -11.36 -20.43 10.61
CA LEU A 191 -12.00 -20.82 11.87
C LEU A 191 -13.35 -20.13 11.95
N GLU A 192 -14.35 -20.84 12.47
CA GLU A 192 -15.64 -20.23 12.73
C GLU A 192 -15.49 -19.09 13.75
N ILE A 193 -16.19 -17.98 13.51
CA ILE A 193 -16.21 -16.85 14.44
C ILE A 193 -17.01 -17.28 15.68
N ASP A 194 -16.42 -17.07 16.85
CA ASP A 194 -17.13 -17.17 18.13
C ASP A 194 -17.22 -15.80 18.80
N THR A 195 -18.40 -15.49 19.33
CA THR A 195 -18.64 -14.32 20.17
C THR A 195 -18.21 -14.54 21.62
N GLN A 196 -18.02 -15.81 22.03
CA GLN A 196 -17.50 -16.19 23.33
C GLN A 196 -16.00 -16.47 23.26
N GLU A 197 -15.31 -16.23 24.38
CA GLU A 197 -13.90 -16.54 24.51
C GLU A 197 -13.66 -18.04 24.27
N THR A 198 -12.88 -18.36 23.23
CA THR A 198 -12.57 -19.73 22.83
C THR A 198 -11.07 -19.89 22.71
N SER A 199 -10.54 -20.99 23.23
CA SER A 199 -9.13 -21.32 23.10
C SER A 199 -8.85 -22.18 21.87
N ILE A 200 -7.70 -21.96 21.25
CA ILE A 200 -7.14 -22.81 20.20
C ILE A 200 -5.90 -23.46 20.79
N SER A 201 -5.88 -24.79 20.86
CA SER A 201 -4.69 -25.54 21.26
C SER A 201 -4.02 -26.09 20.01
N VAL A 202 -2.70 -25.96 19.92
CA VAL A 202 -1.91 -26.38 18.75
C VAL A 202 -0.73 -27.23 19.21
N THR A 203 -0.59 -28.40 18.62
CA THR A 203 0.53 -29.33 18.82
C THR A 203 1.35 -29.39 17.54
N ASN A 204 2.63 -29.02 17.64
CA ASN A 204 3.59 -29.19 16.56
C ASN A 204 4.14 -30.62 16.61
N ASN A 205 3.81 -31.43 15.60
CA ASN A 205 4.26 -32.81 15.48
C ASN A 205 5.57 -32.91 14.67
N GLY A 206 6.00 -31.82 14.03
CA GLY A 206 7.21 -31.75 13.23
C GLY A 206 8.45 -31.33 14.01
N GLU A 207 9.61 -31.42 13.35
CA GLU A 207 10.91 -31.04 13.93
C GLU A 207 11.21 -29.54 13.80
N ASN A 208 10.58 -28.83 12.86
CA ASN A 208 10.79 -27.40 12.65
C ASN A 208 9.93 -26.57 13.60
N SER A 209 10.42 -25.39 13.97
CA SER A 209 9.61 -24.40 14.68
C SER A 209 8.44 -23.94 13.79
N ILE A 210 7.24 -23.89 14.39
CA ILE A 210 6.02 -23.39 13.75
C ILE A 210 5.63 -22.09 14.45
N PHE A 211 5.30 -21.07 13.65
CA PHE A 211 4.70 -19.83 14.13
C PHE A 211 3.20 -19.88 13.84
N ILE A 212 2.39 -19.48 14.82
CA ILE A 212 0.93 -19.49 14.74
C ILE A 212 0.45 -18.05 14.79
N THR A 213 -0.36 -17.67 13.81
CA THR A 213 -1.03 -16.36 13.77
C THR A 213 -2.53 -16.58 13.67
N THR A 214 -3.28 -15.91 14.53
CA THR A 214 -4.73 -15.82 14.44
C THR A 214 -5.09 -14.41 13.98
N ALA A 215 -5.97 -14.31 12.99
CA ALA A 215 -6.41 -13.04 12.45
C ALA A 215 -7.94 -13.02 12.32
N THR A 216 -8.57 -11.99 12.86
CA THR A 216 -10.00 -11.74 12.73
C THR A 216 -10.19 -10.42 12.02
N THR A 217 -11.04 -10.41 10.99
CA THR A 217 -11.42 -9.18 10.29
C THR A 217 -12.92 -8.98 10.45
N GLY A 218 -13.32 -7.72 10.62
CA GLY A 218 -14.71 -7.35 10.84
C GLY A 218 -14.97 -5.92 10.44
N LYS A 219 -16.24 -5.59 10.24
CA LYS A 219 -16.70 -4.22 10.04
C LYS A 219 -17.35 -3.75 11.32
N LEU A 220 -17.13 -2.49 11.68
CA LEU A 220 -17.85 -1.87 12.80
C LEU A 220 -19.35 -1.83 12.46
N PRO A 221 -20.24 -1.93 13.47
CA PRO A 221 -21.65 -1.66 13.27
C PRO A 221 -21.88 -0.27 12.66
N VAL A 222 -23.00 -0.13 11.95
CA VAL A 222 -23.41 1.15 11.36
C VAL A 222 -23.53 2.22 12.46
N GLY A 223 -22.88 3.37 12.28
CA GLY A 223 -22.90 4.47 13.28
C GLY A 223 -21.76 4.42 14.30
N GLU A 224 -21.02 3.31 14.36
CA GLU A 224 -19.89 3.11 15.28
C GLU A 224 -18.54 3.44 14.65
N GLU A 225 -18.52 4.15 13.51
CA GLU A 225 -17.29 4.58 12.87
C GLU A 225 -16.44 5.46 13.81
N LYS A 226 -15.16 5.14 13.88
CA LYS A 226 -14.20 5.93 14.67
C LYS A 226 -13.77 7.14 13.86
N ALA A 227 -14.30 8.31 14.26
CA ALA A 227 -13.81 9.58 13.77
C ALA A 227 -12.33 9.75 14.16
N VAL A 228 -11.53 10.25 13.22
CA VAL A 228 -10.11 10.52 13.43
C VAL A 228 -9.73 11.80 12.70
N LYS A 229 -8.84 12.57 13.28
CA LYS A 229 -8.32 13.79 12.69
C LYS A 229 -6.86 13.94 13.09
N SER A 230 -5.96 13.84 12.12
CA SER A 230 -4.53 14.05 12.29
C SER A 230 -3.97 14.67 11.02
N LYS A 231 -3.37 15.86 11.14
CA LYS A 231 -2.71 16.64 10.06
C LYS A 231 -3.57 17.02 8.85
N LEU A 232 -4.74 16.41 8.67
CA LEU A 232 -5.79 16.79 7.73
C LEU A 232 -7.04 17.20 8.51
N SER A 233 -7.86 18.06 7.90
CA SER A 233 -9.22 18.33 8.37
C SER A 233 -10.19 18.32 7.20
N ALA A 234 -11.45 17.98 7.48
CA ALA A 234 -12.50 17.93 6.48
C ALA A 234 -13.75 18.68 6.92
N ILE A 235 -14.35 19.43 6.01
CA ILE A 235 -15.69 20.01 6.14
C ILE A 235 -16.53 19.41 5.02
N VAL A 236 -17.70 18.88 5.37
CA VAL A 236 -18.65 18.31 4.41
C VAL A 236 -19.97 19.06 4.55
N SER A 237 -20.50 19.52 3.43
CA SER A 237 -21.82 20.17 3.35
C SER A 237 -22.59 19.65 2.17
N TYR A 238 -23.92 19.64 2.29
CA TYR A 238 -24.82 19.18 1.24
C TYR A 238 -25.83 20.27 0.96
N THR A 239 -25.94 20.68 -0.30
CA THR A 239 -26.84 21.74 -0.73
C THR A 239 -27.71 21.29 -1.89
N ASP A 240 -28.89 21.88 -2.03
CA ASP A 240 -29.70 21.74 -3.25
C ASP A 240 -29.07 22.52 -4.43
N SER A 241 -29.72 22.46 -5.59
CA SER A 241 -29.32 23.18 -6.80
C SER A 241 -29.36 24.71 -6.67
N ASN A 242 -30.01 25.25 -5.63
CA ASN A 242 -30.04 26.68 -5.30
C ASN A 242 -28.99 27.07 -4.25
N GLY A 243 -28.15 26.12 -3.80
CA GLY A 243 -27.14 26.34 -2.76
C GLY A 243 -27.68 26.35 -1.33
N LYS A 244 -28.95 26.00 -1.11
CA LYS A 244 -29.56 25.91 0.22
C LYS A 244 -29.19 24.58 0.88
N ALA A 245 -28.89 24.58 2.17
CA ALA A 245 -28.58 23.37 2.93
C ALA A 245 -29.72 22.34 2.90
N ILE A 246 -29.36 21.06 2.71
CA ILE A 246 -30.28 19.93 2.74
C ILE A 246 -30.53 19.49 4.19
N ASP A 247 -31.81 19.29 4.54
CA ASP A 247 -32.19 18.57 5.77
C ASP A 247 -32.13 17.06 5.50
N MET A 248 -31.16 16.39 6.13
CA MET A 248 -30.90 14.97 5.93
C MET A 248 -32.04 14.05 6.37
N ASN A 249 -32.94 14.50 7.25
CA ASN A 249 -34.07 13.70 7.74
C ASN A 249 -35.34 13.88 6.88
N ASN A 250 -35.27 14.71 5.84
CA ASN A 250 -36.44 15.03 5.03
C ASN A 250 -36.06 15.42 3.61
N ILE A 251 -35.39 14.49 2.90
CA ILE A 251 -35.01 14.67 1.50
C ILE A 251 -36.18 14.25 0.62
N ILE A 252 -36.61 15.12 -0.30
CA ILE A 252 -37.65 14.78 -1.28
C ILE A 252 -37.00 13.96 -2.40
N GLN A 253 -37.66 12.88 -2.82
CA GLN A 253 -37.20 12.05 -3.95
C GLN A 253 -37.04 12.90 -5.23
N GLY A 254 -35.94 12.67 -5.95
CA GLY A 254 -35.58 13.42 -7.15
C GLY A 254 -34.87 14.74 -6.85
N THR A 255 -34.59 15.06 -5.58
CA THR A 255 -33.76 16.22 -5.22
C THR A 255 -32.34 16.01 -5.73
N GLU A 256 -31.85 16.96 -6.53
CA GLU A 256 -30.43 17.08 -6.85
C GLU A 256 -29.70 17.67 -5.63
N ILE A 257 -28.64 16.98 -5.20
CA ILE A 257 -27.82 17.32 -4.05
C ILE A 257 -26.38 17.51 -4.54
N THR A 258 -25.80 18.66 -4.21
CA THR A 258 -24.36 18.89 -4.34
C THR A 258 -23.70 18.61 -2.98
N ALA A 259 -22.89 17.55 -2.93
CA ALA A 259 -22.05 17.25 -1.79
C ALA A 259 -20.69 17.94 -1.96
N LYS A 260 -20.40 18.92 -1.11
CA LYS A 260 -19.16 19.68 -1.10
C LYS A 260 -18.25 19.22 0.02
N VAL A 261 -17.05 18.78 -0.32
CA VAL A 261 -16.02 18.32 0.61
C VAL A 261 -14.81 19.23 0.51
N ILE A 262 -14.49 19.91 1.61
CA ILE A 262 -13.28 20.73 1.74
C ILE A 262 -12.27 19.97 2.58
N ILE A 263 -11.10 19.68 2.01
CA ILE A 263 -9.97 19.07 2.73
C ILE A 263 -8.88 20.11 2.93
N THR A 264 -8.39 20.22 4.16
CA THR A 264 -7.31 21.14 4.54
C THR A 264 -6.12 20.37 5.09
N ASN A 265 -4.92 20.68 4.60
CA ASN A 265 -3.67 20.28 5.23
C ASN A 265 -3.40 21.24 6.40
N THR A 266 -3.40 20.73 7.63
CA THR A 266 -3.23 21.56 8.83
C THR A 266 -1.76 21.70 9.25
N THR A 267 -0.82 21.32 8.37
CA THR A 267 0.61 21.35 8.64
C THR A 267 1.35 22.36 7.77
N GLY A 268 2.56 22.71 8.20
CA GLY A 268 3.50 23.51 7.42
C GLY A 268 4.25 22.76 6.32
N LEU A 269 3.88 21.50 6.02
CA LEU A 269 4.58 20.66 5.03
C LEU A 269 3.66 20.36 3.84
N TYR A 270 4.24 20.24 2.65
CA TYR A 270 3.54 19.68 1.49
C TYR A 270 3.34 18.17 1.67
N VAL A 271 2.19 17.65 1.25
CA VAL A 271 1.88 16.22 1.25
C VAL A 271 1.34 15.80 -0.12
N ASN A 272 1.87 14.69 -0.64
CA ASN A 272 1.50 14.07 -1.90
C ASN A 272 0.71 12.78 -1.68
N ASP A 273 0.19 12.22 -2.78
CA ASP A 273 -0.49 10.91 -2.81
C ASP A 273 -1.65 10.80 -1.80
N ILE A 274 -2.50 11.83 -1.74
CA ILE A 274 -3.69 11.85 -0.88
C ILE A 274 -4.86 11.23 -1.63
N ALA A 275 -5.60 10.36 -0.96
CA ALA A 275 -6.86 9.80 -1.45
C ALA A 275 -8.02 10.23 -0.55
N LEU A 276 -9.02 10.91 -1.12
CA LEU A 276 -10.32 11.14 -0.51
C LEU A 276 -11.30 10.10 -1.04
N SER A 277 -11.89 9.31 -0.15
CA SER A 277 -13.00 8.39 -0.42
C SER A 277 -14.30 8.97 0.13
N GLN A 278 -15.26 9.22 -0.75
CA GLN A 278 -16.61 9.64 -0.42
C GLN A 278 -17.59 8.52 -0.81
N ILE A 279 -17.99 7.71 0.18
CA ILE A 279 -19.02 6.68 0.00
C ILE A 279 -20.38 7.32 0.20
N LEU A 280 -21.36 6.95 -0.62
CA LEU A 280 -22.71 7.49 -0.59
C LEU A 280 -23.74 6.42 -0.14
N PRO A 281 -24.88 6.83 0.43
CA PRO A 281 -25.96 5.91 0.78
C PRO A 281 -26.57 5.30 -0.49
N SER A 282 -27.06 4.07 -0.40
CA SER A 282 -27.66 3.36 -1.55
C SER A 282 -28.96 3.99 -2.08
N GLY A 283 -29.57 4.92 -1.36
CA GLY A 283 -30.71 5.70 -1.84
C GLY A 283 -30.33 6.81 -2.82
N TRP A 284 -29.04 7.07 -3.01
CA TRP A 284 -28.50 8.14 -3.84
C TRP A 284 -27.80 7.60 -5.08
N GLU A 285 -27.86 8.34 -6.18
CA GLU A 285 -27.17 8.03 -7.43
C GLU A 285 -26.22 9.16 -7.83
N ILE A 286 -24.98 8.81 -8.16
CA ILE A 286 -23.97 9.79 -8.59
C ILE A 286 -24.28 10.25 -10.01
N VAL A 287 -24.39 11.56 -10.20
CA VAL A 287 -24.50 12.16 -11.52
C VAL A 287 -23.09 12.34 -12.08
N ASN A 288 -22.73 11.55 -13.09
CA ASN A 288 -21.42 11.66 -13.71
C ASN A 288 -21.33 12.88 -14.63
N THR A 289 -20.78 13.98 -14.12
CA THR A 289 -20.68 15.25 -14.83
C THR A 289 -19.42 15.39 -15.70
N ARG A 290 -18.54 14.37 -15.79
CA ARG A 290 -17.26 14.46 -16.53
C ARG A 290 -17.40 14.74 -18.02
N PHE A 291 -18.54 14.41 -18.61
CA PHE A 291 -18.83 14.62 -20.03
C PHE A 291 -19.57 15.94 -20.28
N THR A 292 -19.77 16.76 -19.25
CA THR A 292 -20.55 18.00 -19.31
C THR A 292 -19.65 19.22 -19.09
N GLU A 293 -20.08 20.39 -19.54
CA GLU A 293 -19.40 21.68 -19.28
C GLU A 293 -19.20 21.95 -17.77
N TYR A 294 -19.99 21.31 -16.90
CA TYR A 294 -19.85 21.35 -15.44
C TYR A 294 -18.53 20.75 -14.94
N GLY A 295 -17.96 19.77 -15.66
CA GLY A 295 -16.68 19.14 -15.34
C GLY A 295 -15.47 20.07 -15.57
N ASP A 296 -15.59 21.09 -16.42
CA ASP A 296 -14.50 22.00 -16.76
C ASP A 296 -14.35 23.19 -15.80
N ASN A 297 -15.39 23.52 -15.03
CA ASN A 297 -15.45 24.71 -14.18
C ASN A 297 -14.95 24.55 -12.74
N THR A 298 -14.37 23.41 -12.36
CA THR A 298 -13.81 23.23 -11.00
C THR A 298 -12.33 23.64 -10.97
N SER A 299 -12.03 24.74 -10.28
CA SER A 299 -10.70 25.38 -10.21
C SER A 299 -9.63 24.59 -9.45
N ASN A 300 -9.99 23.42 -8.90
CA ASN A 300 -9.10 22.55 -8.15
C ASN A 300 -9.25 21.10 -8.63
N LYS A 301 -8.62 20.77 -9.76
CA LYS A 301 -8.70 19.43 -10.35
C LYS A 301 -7.85 18.44 -9.53
N ALA A 302 -8.47 17.35 -9.08
CA ALA A 302 -7.76 16.18 -8.62
C ALA A 302 -6.80 15.69 -9.71
N GLU A 303 -5.69 15.06 -9.33
CA GLU A 303 -4.76 14.40 -10.24
C GLU A 303 -5.42 13.20 -10.93
N TYR A 304 -6.28 12.49 -10.19
CA TYR A 304 -7.15 11.45 -10.72
C TYR A 304 -8.47 11.42 -9.95
N THR A 305 -9.55 11.00 -10.61
CA THR A 305 -10.84 10.76 -9.97
C THR A 305 -11.37 9.42 -10.45
N ASP A 306 -11.96 8.65 -9.56
CA ASP A 306 -12.62 7.38 -9.84
C ASP A 306 -14.07 7.45 -9.34
N ILE A 307 -15.02 7.42 -10.26
CA ILE A 307 -16.46 7.45 -9.95
C ILE A 307 -16.98 6.02 -10.12
N ARG A 308 -17.53 5.47 -9.05
CA ARG A 308 -18.24 4.19 -9.02
C ARG A 308 -19.70 4.44 -8.67
N ASP A 309 -20.51 3.39 -8.65
CA ASP A 309 -21.93 3.49 -8.29
C ASP A 309 -22.13 3.90 -6.82
N ASP A 310 -21.26 3.46 -5.91
CA ASP A 310 -21.41 3.64 -4.46
C ASP A 310 -20.49 4.72 -3.86
N ARG A 311 -19.54 5.25 -4.64
CA ARG A 311 -18.52 6.16 -4.14
C ARG A 311 -17.85 6.98 -5.22
N VAL A 312 -17.24 8.09 -4.79
CA VAL A 312 -16.26 8.83 -5.58
C VAL A 312 -14.94 8.88 -4.82
N ASN A 313 -13.85 8.55 -5.51
CA ASN A 313 -12.50 8.69 -4.99
C ASN A 313 -11.77 9.82 -5.73
N TYR A 314 -11.13 10.72 -4.98
CA TYR A 314 -10.30 11.80 -5.51
C TYR A 314 -8.86 11.60 -5.07
N TYR A 315 -7.92 11.72 -6.00
CA TYR A 315 -6.49 11.58 -5.75
C TYR A 315 -5.79 12.89 -6.05
N PHE A 316 -5.02 13.41 -5.10
CA PHE A 316 -4.44 14.76 -5.20
C PHE A 316 -3.26 14.93 -4.26
N SER A 317 -2.58 16.06 -4.40
CA SER A 317 -1.57 16.55 -3.46
C SER A 317 -1.99 17.88 -2.86
N LEU A 318 -1.51 18.20 -1.65
CA LEU A 318 -1.92 19.41 -0.93
C LEU A 318 -0.72 20.16 -0.34
N GLN A 319 -0.62 21.45 -0.68
CA GLN A 319 0.39 22.36 -0.14
C GLN A 319 0.16 22.63 1.36
N ALA A 320 1.23 23.06 2.01
CA ALA A 320 1.21 23.45 3.42
C ALA A 320 0.10 24.49 3.70
N ASN A 321 -0.72 24.23 4.72
CA ASN A 321 -1.83 25.10 5.15
C ASN A 321 -2.82 25.48 4.03
N LYS A 322 -2.91 24.68 2.95
CA LYS A 322 -3.88 24.90 1.87
C LYS A 322 -5.07 23.97 2.00
N SER A 323 -6.17 24.43 1.40
CA SER A 323 -7.40 23.65 1.27
C SER A 323 -7.69 23.36 -0.20
N ILE A 324 -8.33 22.23 -0.43
CA ILE A 324 -8.88 21.83 -1.72
C ILE A 324 -10.36 21.50 -1.53
N THR A 325 -11.16 21.74 -2.55
CA THR A 325 -12.62 21.57 -2.51
C THR A 325 -13.03 20.66 -3.65
N PHE A 326 -13.80 19.62 -3.32
CA PHE A 326 -14.42 18.72 -4.27
C PHE A 326 -15.93 18.82 -4.17
N GLU A 327 -16.60 18.79 -5.31
CA GLU A 327 -18.06 18.83 -5.40
C GLU A 327 -18.54 17.60 -6.18
N THR A 328 -19.50 16.89 -5.62
CA THR A 328 -20.13 15.69 -6.21
C THR A 328 -21.60 15.96 -6.36
N VAL A 329 -22.10 15.90 -7.60
CA VAL A 329 -23.54 16.04 -7.89
C VAL A 329 -24.19 14.66 -7.81
N ILE A 330 -25.30 14.59 -7.09
CA ILE A 330 -25.97 13.35 -6.68
C ILE A 330 -27.48 13.56 -6.80
N ASN A 331 -28.22 12.51 -7.16
CA ASN A 331 -29.68 12.50 -7.12
C ASN A 331 -30.20 11.62 -5.98
N ALA A 332 -31.19 12.10 -5.23
CA ALA A 332 -31.90 11.32 -4.22
C ALA A 332 -32.97 10.41 -4.87
N SER A 333 -32.54 9.26 -5.40
CA SER A 333 -33.35 8.47 -6.33
C SER A 333 -34.36 7.51 -5.68
N TYR A 334 -34.07 6.94 -4.50
CA TYR A 334 -34.89 5.87 -3.93
C TYR A 334 -35.45 6.24 -2.54
N LEU A 335 -36.75 5.99 -2.32
CA LEU A 335 -37.42 6.22 -1.04
C LEU A 335 -36.90 5.25 0.03
N GLY A 336 -36.63 5.75 1.24
CA GLY A 336 -36.22 4.92 2.36
C GLY A 336 -35.31 5.62 3.37
N ASN A 337 -34.88 4.84 4.36
CA ASN A 337 -33.92 5.24 5.37
C ASN A 337 -32.57 4.57 5.08
N TYR A 338 -31.55 5.38 4.85
CA TYR A 338 -30.22 4.92 4.47
C TYR A 338 -29.16 5.51 5.38
N TYR A 339 -28.08 4.78 5.58
CA TYR A 339 -26.93 5.31 6.29
C TYR A 339 -25.96 5.94 5.30
N LEU A 340 -25.68 7.23 5.48
CA LEU A 340 -24.65 7.98 4.76
C LEU A 340 -23.34 7.86 5.53
N PRO A 341 -22.34 7.10 5.04
CA PRO A 341 -21.05 7.00 5.70
C PRO A 341 -20.33 8.34 5.73
N GLY A 342 -19.50 8.55 6.77
CA GLY A 342 -18.58 9.67 6.78
C GLY A 342 -17.50 9.52 5.72
N ILE A 343 -16.97 10.64 5.24
CA ILE A 343 -15.82 10.62 4.33
C ILE A 343 -14.57 10.10 5.04
N GLN A 344 -13.61 9.60 4.25
CA GLN A 344 -12.24 9.33 4.69
C GLN A 344 -11.25 9.96 3.72
N CYS A 345 -10.26 10.68 4.23
CA CYS A 345 -9.18 11.24 3.44
C CYS A 345 -7.84 10.95 4.12
N GLU A 346 -6.88 10.39 3.38
CA GLU A 346 -5.58 9.99 3.93
C GLU A 346 -4.46 10.06 2.90
N ALA A 347 -3.22 10.26 3.35
CA ALA A 347 -2.06 10.09 2.47
C ALA A 347 -1.70 8.59 2.37
N MET A 348 -1.66 8.07 1.15
CA MET A 348 -1.54 6.62 0.88
C MET A 348 -0.24 5.99 1.42
N TYR A 349 0.81 6.81 1.55
CA TYR A 349 2.14 6.40 2.00
C TYR A 349 2.59 7.11 3.29
N ASP A 350 1.71 7.88 3.95
CA ASP A 350 1.98 8.54 5.24
C ASP A 350 0.69 8.56 6.10
N ASN A 351 0.59 7.60 7.01
CA ASN A 351 -0.60 7.42 7.85
C ASN A 351 -0.77 8.49 8.94
N GLU A 352 0.19 9.41 9.10
CA GLU A 352 0.03 10.52 10.04
C GLU A 352 -0.94 11.58 9.49
N TYR A 353 -1.18 11.59 8.17
CA TYR A 353 -2.18 12.42 7.49
C TYR A 353 -3.47 11.64 7.26
N ILE A 354 -4.45 11.84 8.13
CA ILE A 354 -5.75 11.20 8.04
C ILE A 354 -6.86 12.08 8.62
N VAL A 355 -8.01 12.07 7.96
CA VAL A 355 -9.26 12.57 8.51
C VAL A 355 -10.40 11.63 8.14
N ARG A 356 -11.23 11.30 9.12
CA ARG A 356 -12.46 10.53 8.97
C ARG A 356 -13.54 11.14 9.84
N ASN A 357 -14.69 11.40 9.25
CA ASN A 357 -15.86 11.90 9.98
C ASN A 357 -16.81 10.75 10.32
N LYS A 358 -17.72 10.97 11.28
CA LYS A 358 -18.85 10.05 11.49
C LYS A 358 -19.86 10.21 10.35
N GLY A 359 -20.55 9.12 10.03
CA GLY A 359 -21.71 9.16 9.14
C GLY A 359 -22.98 9.60 9.88
N GLN A 360 -24.09 9.59 9.16
CA GLN A 360 -25.42 9.92 9.68
C GLN A 360 -26.50 9.15 8.93
N TRP A 361 -27.68 9.00 9.54
CA TRP A 361 -28.86 8.50 8.83
C TRP A 361 -29.43 9.61 7.94
N VAL A 362 -29.92 9.20 6.78
CA VAL A 362 -30.65 10.06 5.84
C VAL A 362 -31.98 9.41 5.48
N GLU A 363 -33.00 10.23 5.29
CA GLU A 363 -34.35 9.78 4.97
C GLU A 363 -34.85 10.44 3.68
N ILE A 364 -35.28 9.61 2.72
CA ILE A 364 -35.80 10.03 1.42
C ILE A 364 -37.30 9.71 1.39
N LYS A 365 -38.11 10.75 1.23
CA LYS A 365 -39.58 10.73 1.23
C LYS A 365 -40.14 11.26 -0.09
N ARG A 366 -41.43 11.04 -0.29
CA ARG A 366 -42.16 11.56 -1.45
C ARG A 366 -42.34 13.07 -1.40
#